data_AF-A0A968FWI5-F1
#
_entry.id   AF-A0A968FWI5-F1
#
_cell.length_a   1.000
_cell.length_b   1.000
_cell.length_c   1.000
_cell.angle_alpha   90.00
_cell.angle_beta   90.00
_cell.angle_gamma   90.00
#
_symmetry.space_group_name_H-M   'P 1'
#
loop_
_entity.id
_entity.type
_entity.pdbx_description
1 polymer ?
#
loop_
_entity_poly.entity_id
_entity_poly.type
_entity_poly.pdbx_seq_one_letter_code
_entity_poly.pdbx_strand_id
1 'polypeptide(L)'
;RTVCVGGAAKGAGMIEPGMATMLAFVTTDVGLEPGDAEDCLRQAVSKTFNRITVDGDQSCNDTAMLFANGASGCRLSPASGEGWA
;
A
#
# COMPACT_ATOMS: atom_id res chain seq x y z
N ARG A 1 -12.27 -5.63 -17.50
CA ARG A 1 -12.36 -4.14 -17.47
C ARG A 1 -11.01 -3.62 -17.00
N THR A 2 -10.63 -2.42 -17.46
CA THR A 2 -9.39 -1.77 -17.02
C THR A 2 -9.64 -1.03 -15.71
N VAL A 3 -8.66 -1.06 -14.82
CA VAL A 3 -8.65 -0.33 -13.55
C VAL A 3 -7.36 0.48 -13.47
N CYS A 4 -7.40 1.63 -12.82
CA CYS A 4 -6.26 2.52 -12.68
C CYS A 4 -5.75 2.52 -11.25
N VAL A 5 -4.43 2.37 -11.10
CA VAL A 5 -3.74 2.55 -9.82
C VAL A 5 -2.67 3.60 -10.00
N GLY A 6 -2.66 4.60 -9.13
CA GLY A 6 -1.64 5.64 -9.05
C GLY A 6 -0.94 5.59 -7.71
N GLY A 7 0.29 6.10 -7.64
CA GLY A 7 0.96 6.25 -6.36
C GLY A 7 2.14 7.21 -6.40
N ALA A 8 2.45 7.77 -5.23
CA ALA A 8 3.61 8.61 -5.00
C ALA A 8 4.22 8.28 -3.63
N ALA A 9 5.54 8.31 -3.55
CA ALA A 9 6.29 8.07 -2.33
C ALA A 9 7.37 9.14 -2.14
N LYS A 10 7.57 9.57 -0.89
CA LYS A 10 8.69 10.45 -0.50
C LYS A 10 9.41 9.83 0.68
N GLY A 11 10.72 9.64 0.54
CA GLY A 11 11.65 9.20 1.57
C GLY A 11 13.04 9.12 0.96
N ALA A 12 14.03 9.78 1.55
CA ALA A 12 15.40 9.85 1.00
C ALA A 12 16.49 9.64 2.06
N GLY A 13 16.10 9.39 3.31
CA GLY A 13 16.96 9.23 4.47
C GLY A 13 16.11 8.92 5.70
N MET A 14 16.78 8.49 6.76
CA MET A 14 16.22 7.81 7.91
C MET A 14 15.37 6.61 7.51
N ILE A 15 15.71 5.76 6.54
CA ILE A 15 14.83 4.63 6.13
C ILE A 15 15.31 3.32 6.75
N GLU A 16 14.45 2.67 7.55
CA GLU A 16 14.66 1.34 8.14
C GLU A 16 13.32 0.56 8.26
N PRO A 17 13.29 -0.79 8.17
CA PRO A 17 12.07 -1.59 8.28
C PRO A 17 11.41 -1.54 9.67
N GLY A 18 10.24 -0.92 9.79
CA GLY A 18 9.51 -0.89 11.07
C GLY A 18 8.14 -0.19 11.04
N MET A 19 7.50 -0.14 9.87
CA MET A 19 6.82 1.05 9.32
C MET A 19 7.90 2.00 8.80
N ALA A 20 7.85 2.26 7.50
CA ALA A 20 8.95 2.78 6.71
C ALA A 20 8.98 4.30 6.71
N THR A 21 10.18 4.87 6.69
CA THR A 21 10.41 6.30 6.58
C THR A 21 10.10 6.82 5.21
N MET A 22 8.81 6.99 5.04
CA MET A 22 8.21 7.22 3.76
C MET A 22 6.79 7.71 3.98
N LEU A 23 6.45 8.78 3.28
CA LEU A 23 5.06 9.11 3.02
C LEU A 23 4.70 8.47 1.68
N ALA A 24 3.88 7.43 1.71
CA ALA A 24 3.40 6.72 0.54
C ALA A 24 1.89 6.90 0.39
N PHE A 25 1.46 7.29 -0.80
CA PHE A 25 0.06 7.48 -1.13
C PHE A 25 -0.26 6.65 -2.36
N VAL A 26 -1.29 5.81 -2.25
CA VAL A 26 -1.80 4.97 -3.34
C VAL A 26 -3.25 5.34 -3.60
N THR A 27 -3.62 5.51 -4.85
CA THR A 27 -4.99 5.78 -5.27
C THR A 27 -5.45 4.73 -6.28
N THR A 28 -6.71 4.35 -6.21
CA THR A 28 -7.32 3.40 -7.15
C THR A 28 -8.76 3.76 -7.45
N ASP A 29 -9.20 3.46 -8.67
CA ASP A 29 -10.59 3.57 -9.08
C ASP A 29 -11.41 2.29 -8.84
N VAL A 30 -10.80 1.23 -8.30
CA VAL A 30 -11.50 0.02 -7.84
C VAL A 30 -12.26 0.29 -6.55
N GLY A 31 -13.44 -0.32 -6.42
CA GLY A 31 -14.17 -0.38 -5.16
C GLY A 31 -13.63 -1.49 -4.26
N LEU A 32 -13.26 -1.12 -3.03
CA LEU A 32 -12.78 -2.04 -2.00
C LEU A 32 -13.65 -1.91 -0.75
N GLU A 33 -13.90 -3.02 -0.06
CA GLU A 33 -14.36 -2.96 1.32
C GLU A 33 -13.20 -2.52 2.24
N PRO A 34 -13.48 -1.87 3.38
CA PRO A 34 -12.43 -1.38 4.27
C PRO A 34 -11.42 -2.47 4.71
N GLY A 35 -11.90 -3.68 5.00
CA GLY A 35 -11.03 -4.81 5.38
C GLY A 35 -10.10 -5.25 4.25
N ASP A 36 -10.65 -5.39 3.04
CA ASP A 36 -9.86 -5.74 1.85
C ASP A 36 -8.80 -4.67 1.55
N ALA A 37 -9.16 -3.39 1.70
CA ALA A 37 -8.25 -2.28 1.51
C ALA A 37 -7.09 -2.30 2.53
N GLU A 38 -7.38 -2.58 3.80
CA GLU A 38 -6.37 -2.73 4.84
C GLU A 38 -5.43 -3.91 4.55
N ASP A 39 -5.99 -5.07 4.20
CA ASP A 39 -5.21 -6.28 3.90
C ASP A 39 -4.30 -6.08 2.68
N CYS A 40 -4.83 -5.52 1.60
CA CYS A 40 -4.04 -5.19 0.41
C CYS A 40 -2.89 -4.24 0.74
N LEU A 41 -3.17 -3.17 1.50
CA LEU A 41 -2.14 -2.18 1.86
C LEU A 41 -1.08 -2.81 2.76
N ARG A 42 -1.47 -3.58 3.78
CA ARG A 42 -0.56 -4.22 4.73
C ARG A 42 0.36 -5.22 4.02
N GLN A 43 -0.18 -6.03 3.11
CA GLN A 43 0.60 -6.97 2.31
C GLN A 43 1.58 -6.25 1.38
N ALA A 44 1.13 -5.21 0.69
CA ALA A 44 1.98 -4.42 -0.19
C ALA A 44 3.15 -3.79 0.59
N VAL A 45 2.88 -3.15 1.72
CA VAL A 45 3.90 -2.54 2.62
C VAL A 45 4.89 -3.61 3.10
N SER A 46 4.41 -4.77 3.56
CA SER A 46 5.26 -5.88 4.04
C SER A 46 6.18 -6.46 2.95
N LYS A 47 5.70 -6.52 1.71
CA LYS A 47 6.46 -7.04 0.56
C LYS A 47 7.36 -6.00 -0.10
N THR A 48 7.23 -4.71 0.24
CA THR A 48 7.97 -3.62 -0.41
C THR A 48 8.64 -2.67 0.59
N PHE A 49 7.93 -1.69 1.14
CA PHE A 49 8.51 -0.61 1.96
C PHE A 49 9.19 -1.13 3.23
N ASN A 50 8.68 -2.19 3.84
CA ASN A 50 9.34 -2.84 4.99
C ASN A 50 10.51 -3.75 4.59
N ARG A 51 11.06 -3.61 3.37
CA ARG A 51 12.23 -4.36 2.89
C ARG A 51 13.33 -3.46 2.33
N ILE A 52 13.19 -2.14 2.47
CA ILE A 52 14.22 -1.18 2.06
C ILE A 52 14.83 -0.52 3.30
N THR A 53 16.12 -0.24 3.24
CA THR A 53 16.85 0.57 4.21
C THR A 53 17.79 1.50 3.45
N VAL A 54 18.03 2.69 3.97
CA VAL A 54 18.98 3.66 3.39
C VAL A 54 20.17 3.86 4.33
N ASP A 55 19.89 4.16 5.59
CA ASP A 55 20.88 4.53 6.61
C ASP A 55 20.65 3.85 7.97
N GLY A 56 19.59 3.06 8.14
CA GLY A 56 19.35 2.26 9.35
C GLY A 56 18.63 3.01 10.48
N ASP A 57 18.30 4.29 10.29
CA ASP A 57 17.54 5.07 11.26
C ASP A 57 16.04 4.92 10.97
N GLN A 58 15.22 4.67 12.00
CA GLN A 58 13.76 4.60 11.84
C GLN A 58 13.10 5.96 12.15
N SER A 59 12.17 6.42 11.30
CA SER A 59 11.46 7.69 11.52
C SER A 59 10.25 7.56 12.44
N CYS A 60 9.84 8.70 13.00
CA CYS A 60 8.69 8.82 13.90
C CYS A 60 7.35 9.05 13.17
N ASN A 61 7.35 9.23 11.84
CA ASN A 61 6.21 9.76 11.08
C ASN A 61 5.85 8.95 9.84
N ASP A 62 6.01 7.64 9.96
CA ASP A 62 5.95 6.72 8.84
C ASP A 62 4.50 6.43 8.48
N THR A 63 4.14 6.61 7.21
CA THR A 63 2.72 6.57 6.82
C THR A 63 2.53 6.11 5.38
N ALA A 64 1.72 5.06 5.22
CA ALA A 64 1.19 4.62 3.94
C ALA A 64 -0.33 4.75 3.93
N MET A 65 -0.90 5.33 2.88
CA MET A 65 -2.34 5.52 2.72
C MET A 65 -2.83 4.96 1.38
N LEU A 66 -4.02 4.35 1.41
CA LEU A 66 -4.73 3.86 0.23
C LEU A 66 -6.10 4.56 0.11
N PHE A 67 -6.37 5.14 -1.05
CA PHE A 67 -7.66 5.74 -1.39
C PHE A 67 -8.31 4.98 -2.54
N ALA A 68 -9.52 4.49 -2.32
CA ALA A 68 -10.29 3.71 -3.28
C ALA A 68 -11.67 4.35 -3.46
N ASN A 69 -12.00 4.81 -4.68
CA ASN A 69 -13.23 5.58 -4.91
C ASN A 69 -14.33 4.83 -5.69
N GLY A 70 -14.04 3.63 -6.22
CA GLY A 70 -15.01 2.82 -6.96
C GLY A 70 -15.46 3.36 -8.33
N ALA A 71 -14.81 4.41 -8.86
CA ALA A 71 -15.22 5.06 -10.11
C ALA A 71 -15.16 4.14 -11.34
N SER A 72 -14.36 3.08 -11.32
CA SER A 72 -14.29 2.08 -12.40
C SER A 72 -15.54 1.20 -12.51
N GLY A 73 -16.38 1.17 -11.47
CA GLY A 73 -17.48 0.22 -11.33
C GLY A 73 -17.01 -1.24 -11.21
N CYS A 74 -15.71 -1.47 -11.00
CA CYS A 74 -15.14 -2.77 -10.65
C CYS A 74 -15.02 -2.88 -9.13
N ARG A 75 -15.24 -4.09 -8.62
CA ARG A 75 -15.11 -4.41 -7.20
C ARG A 75 -14.20 -5.63 -7.03
N LEU A 76 -13.41 -5.64 -5.96
CA LEU A 76 -12.64 -6.82 -5.61
C LEU A 76 -13.58 -7.98 -5.30
N SER A 77 -13.37 -9.11 -5.96
CA SER A 77 -14.04 -10.35 -5.62
C SER A 77 -13.30 -11.02 -4.45
N PRO A 78 -14.01 -11.71 -3.53
CA PRO A 78 -13.36 -12.54 -2.53
C PRO A 78 -12.37 -13.48 -3.20
N ALA A 79 -11.15 -13.60 -2.65
CA ALA A 79 -10.14 -14.47 -3.22
C ALA A 79 -10.69 -15.91 -3.29
N SER A 80 -10.83 -16.43 -4.51
CA SER A 80 -11.13 -17.84 -4.73
C SER A 80 -9.86 -18.64 -4.41
N GLY A 81 -9.65 -18.93 -3.12
CA GLY A 81 -8.79 -20.01 -2.64
C GLY A 81 -7.40 -20.13 -3.29
N GLU A 82 -6.61 -19.06 -3.32
CA GLU A 82 -5.15 -19.13 -3.40
C GLU A 82 -4.65 -17.80 -2.85
N GLY A 83 -4.24 -17.81 -1.58
CA GLY A 83 -3.59 -16.67 -0.97
C GLY A 83 -2.33 -16.33 -1.77
N TRP A 84 -2.16 -15.06 -2.10
CA TRP A 84 -0.95 -14.55 -2.75
C TRP A 84 0.22 -14.60 -1.76
N ALA A 85 0.76 -15.81 -1.53
CA ALA A 85 1.94 -16.06 -0.70
C ALA A 85 3.15 -15.30 -1.24
#